data_AF-A0A9P8MXD8-F1
#
_entry.id   AF-A0A9P8MXD8-F1
#
_cell.length_a   1.000
_cell.length_b   1.000
_cell.length_c   1.000
_cell.angle_alpha   90.00
_cell.angle_beta   90.00
_cell.angle_gamma   90.00
#
_symmetry.space_group_name_H-M   'P 1'
#
loop_
_entity.id
_entity.type
_entity.pdbx_description
1 polymer ?
#
loop_
_entity_poly.entity_id
_entity_poly.type
_entity_poly.pdbx_seq_one_letter_code
_entity_poly.pdbx_strand_id
1 'polypeptide(L)'
;MATCNVSVEFWCEFGATELKYKHSIPKTLVTQWIRPILREHEAACRKAAGVRCESCGGLAKEILQSPISYLHAERPFVLVVVSSFCGKEGCEIRTRQEMQDKMAEAGQAGGNKGATQMQGQDAQSTEGKVCRVCGEMAGARRCSRCLTVAYCSRQHQKEDWKVHKKGCKAKAS
;
A
#
# COMPACT_ATOMS: atom_id res chain seq x y z
N MET A 1 -29.57 -1.98 8.15
CA MET A 1 -28.57 -1.48 7.18
C MET A 1 -27.58 -2.61 6.93
N ALA A 2 -27.53 -3.17 5.72
CA ALA A 2 -26.58 -4.23 5.42
C ALA A 2 -25.17 -3.63 5.45
N THR A 3 -24.33 -4.06 6.39
CA THR A 3 -22.93 -3.65 6.42
C THR A 3 -22.24 -4.22 5.19
N CYS A 4 -21.78 -3.37 4.27
CA CYS A 4 -20.94 -3.81 3.17
C CYS A 4 -19.62 -4.33 3.76
N ASN A 5 -19.51 -5.65 3.88
CA ASN A 5 -18.34 -6.33 4.39
C ASN A 5 -17.26 -6.37 3.30
N VAL A 6 -16.02 -6.06 3.68
CA VAL A 6 -14.84 -6.06 2.83
C VAL A 6 -14.03 -7.31 3.14
N SER A 7 -13.63 -8.08 2.13
CA SER A 7 -12.67 -9.18 2.28
C SER A 7 -11.23 -8.64 2.25
N VAL A 8 -10.33 -9.21 3.06
CA VAL A 8 -8.89 -8.94 2.95
C VAL A 8 -8.20 -10.22 2.48
N GLU A 9 -7.53 -10.16 1.33
CA GLU A 9 -6.96 -11.31 0.63
C GLU A 9 -5.45 -11.11 0.48
N PHE A 10 -4.64 -12.13 0.77
CA PHE A 10 -3.17 -12.02 0.75
C PHE A 10 -2.59 -12.78 -0.45
N TRP A 11 -1.57 -12.19 -1.08
CA TRP A 11 -0.94 -12.73 -2.27
C TRP A 11 0.58 -12.60 -2.17
N CYS A 12 1.29 -13.71 -2.20
CA CYS A 12 2.76 -13.76 -2.14
C CYS A 12 3.28 -14.13 -3.53
N GLU A 13 4.08 -13.26 -4.17
CA GLU A 13 4.55 -13.49 -5.55
C GLU A 13 5.62 -14.59 -5.69
N PHE A 14 6.14 -15.17 -4.60
CA PHE A 14 7.16 -16.22 -4.69
C PHE A 14 6.58 -17.64 -4.70
N GLY A 15 6.41 -18.17 -5.91
CA GLY A 15 6.24 -19.59 -6.19
C GLY A 15 4.85 -20.12 -5.86
N ALA A 16 3.87 -19.92 -6.76
CA ALA A 16 2.53 -20.54 -6.80
C ALA A 16 1.71 -20.56 -5.47
N THR A 17 2.19 -19.93 -4.40
CA THR A 17 1.65 -20.09 -3.05
C THR A 17 0.70 -18.95 -2.77
N GLU A 18 -0.56 -19.21 -3.06
CA GLU A 18 -1.65 -18.32 -2.77
C GLU A 18 -2.08 -18.50 -1.29
N LEU A 19 -1.94 -17.46 -0.47
CA LEU A 19 -2.37 -17.46 0.93
C LEU A 19 -3.71 -16.73 1.08
N LYS A 20 -4.82 -17.44 0.95
CA LYS A 20 -6.15 -16.86 1.12
C LYS A 20 -6.58 -16.84 2.59
N TYR A 21 -6.36 -15.72 3.26
CA TYR A 21 -7.06 -15.38 4.50
C TYR A 21 -8.33 -14.60 4.15
N LYS A 22 -9.40 -14.75 4.93
CA LYS A 22 -10.64 -14.00 4.71
C LYS A 22 -11.07 -13.34 6.01
N HIS A 23 -10.88 -12.04 6.09
CA HIS A 23 -11.45 -11.20 7.14
C HIS A 23 -12.67 -10.48 6.58
N SER A 24 -13.79 -10.51 7.29
CA SER A 24 -14.98 -9.72 6.93
C SER A 24 -15.04 -8.51 7.85
N ILE A 25 -14.71 -7.33 7.32
CA ILE A 25 -14.73 -6.08 8.09
C ILE A 25 -15.68 -5.07 7.43
N PRO A 26 -16.42 -4.27 8.19
CA PRO A 26 -17.20 -3.18 7.61
C PRO A 26 -16.29 -2.22 6.83
N LYS A 27 -16.73 -1.77 5.65
CA LYS A 27 -15.96 -0.85 4.79
C LYS A 27 -15.45 0.40 5.54
N THR A 28 -16.23 0.91 6.49
CA THR A 28 -15.89 2.08 7.31
C THR A 28 -14.74 1.85 8.28
N LEU A 29 -14.42 0.59 8.60
CA LEU A 29 -13.39 0.23 9.58
C LEU A 29 -12.12 -0.34 8.95
N VAL A 30 -12.01 -0.35 7.62
CA VAL A 30 -10.84 -0.90 6.90
C VAL A 30 -9.54 -0.27 7.38
N THR A 31 -9.50 1.06 7.56
CA THR A 31 -8.31 1.78 8.04
C THR A 31 -7.91 1.39 9.47
N GLN A 32 -8.87 1.02 10.31
CA GLN A 32 -8.65 0.58 11.69
C GLN A 32 -8.13 -0.87 11.74
N TRP A 33 -8.70 -1.77 10.93
CA TRP A 33 -8.43 -3.21 11.03
C TRP A 33 -7.34 -3.71 10.11
N ILE A 34 -6.98 -2.98 9.05
CA ILE A 34 -6.00 -3.47 8.07
C ILE A 34 -4.66 -3.78 8.74
N ARG A 35 -4.16 -2.94 9.64
CA ARG A 35 -2.85 -3.18 10.29
C ARG A 35 -2.85 -4.35 11.26
N PRO A 36 -3.83 -4.52 12.16
CA PRO A 36 -3.98 -5.75 12.93
C PRO A 36 -3.97 -7.00 12.05
N ILE A 37 -4.75 -7.00 10.97
CA ILE A 37 -4.85 -8.13 10.03
C ILE A 37 -3.50 -8.41 9.36
N LEU A 38 -2.77 -7.39 8.92
CA LEU A 38 -1.44 -7.56 8.34
C LEU A 38 -0.46 -8.21 9.32
N ARG A 39 -0.44 -7.76 10.58
CA ARG A 39 0.44 -8.29 11.65
C ARG A 39 0.10 -9.73 12.00
N GLU A 40 -1.19 -10.06 12.09
CA GLU A 40 -1.68 -11.42 12.37
C GLU A 40 -1.12 -12.43 11.37
N HIS A 41 -1.06 -12.05 10.08
CA HIS A 41 -0.64 -12.93 8.99
C HIS A 41 0.84 -12.78 8.60
N GLU A 42 1.59 -11.88 9.25
CA GLU A 42 2.99 -11.57 8.90
C GLU A 42 3.89 -12.80 8.93
N ALA A 43 3.77 -13.66 9.96
CA ALA A 43 4.61 -14.85 10.09
C ALA A 43 4.36 -15.86 8.97
N ALA A 44 3.10 -16.06 8.57
CA ALA A 44 2.74 -16.96 7.48
C ALA A 44 3.21 -16.42 6.13
N CYS A 45 3.00 -15.11 5.89
CA CYS A 45 3.53 -14.41 4.73
C CYS A 45 5.06 -14.53 4.65
N ARG A 46 5.77 -14.36 5.78
CA ARG A 46 7.23 -14.48 5.83
C ARG A 46 7.72 -15.88 5.49
N LYS A 47 7.00 -16.91 5.93
CA LYS A 47 7.32 -18.31 5.61
C LYS A 47 7.09 -18.63 4.13
N ALA A 48 6.09 -18.02 3.50
CA ALA A 48 5.78 -18.20 2.07
C ALA A 48 6.58 -17.28 1.14
N ALA A 49 7.23 -16.25 1.68
CA ALA A 49 7.99 -15.28 0.91
C ALA A 49 9.29 -15.84 0.34
N GLY A 50 9.80 -15.18 -0.71
CA GLY A 50 11.03 -15.56 -1.38
C GLY A 50 12.27 -15.25 -0.54
N VAL A 51 13.33 -16.04 -0.76
CA VAL A 51 14.63 -15.85 -0.09
C VAL A 51 15.47 -14.71 -0.69
N ARG A 52 15.02 -14.12 -1.80
CA ARG A 52 15.73 -13.05 -2.52
C ARG A 52 14.94 -11.75 -2.49
N CYS A 53 15.66 -10.64 -2.39
CA CYS A 53 15.16 -9.29 -2.49
C CYS A 53 14.69 -9.02 -3.92
N GLU A 54 13.42 -8.65 -4.07
CA GLU A 54 12.82 -8.36 -5.39
C GLU A 54 13.48 -7.17 -6.08
N SER A 55 13.95 -6.19 -5.30
CA SER A 55 14.54 -4.99 -5.88
C SER A 55 16.02 -5.10 -6.25
N CYS A 56 16.79 -6.03 -5.65
CA CYS A 56 18.25 -6.08 -5.87
C CYS A 56 18.84 -7.49 -5.99
N GLY A 57 18.04 -8.55 -5.89
CA GLY A 57 18.45 -9.95 -6.02
C GLY A 57 19.26 -10.51 -4.83
N GLY A 58 19.67 -9.68 -3.87
CA GLY A 58 20.39 -10.10 -2.65
C GLY A 58 19.51 -10.91 -1.70
N LEU A 59 20.07 -11.39 -0.57
CA LEU A 59 19.28 -12.14 0.41
C LEU A 59 18.18 -11.26 1.03
N ALA A 60 16.95 -11.79 1.02
CA ALA A 60 15.84 -11.17 1.74
C ALA A 60 16.02 -11.37 3.25
N LYS A 61 15.73 -10.32 4.01
CA LYS A 61 15.75 -10.33 5.49
C LYS A 61 14.40 -9.99 6.07
N GLU A 62 13.57 -9.31 5.28
CA GLU A 62 12.28 -8.77 5.69
C GLU A 62 11.26 -8.96 4.58
N ILE A 63 9.98 -8.84 4.95
CA ILE A 63 8.86 -8.81 4.02
C ILE A 63 8.14 -7.46 4.07
N LEU A 64 7.59 -7.06 2.94
CA LEU A 64 6.78 -5.88 2.77
C LEU A 64 5.36 -6.30 2.39
N GLN A 65 4.40 -6.02 3.25
CA GLN A 65 2.97 -6.21 2.96
C GLN A 65 2.39 -4.91 2.43
N SER A 66 2.00 -4.89 1.15
CA SER A 66 1.45 -3.73 0.45
C SER A 66 -0.05 -3.91 0.22
N PRO A 67 -0.92 -3.34 1.09
CA PRO A 67 -2.36 -3.43 0.93
C PRO A 67 -2.87 -2.49 -0.17
N ILE A 68 -3.80 -2.98 -0.97
CA ILE A 68 -4.38 -2.30 -2.12
C ILE A 68 -5.89 -2.44 -2.02
N SER A 69 -6.56 -1.30 -1.90
CA SER A 69 -7.96 -1.25 -1.52
C SER A 69 -8.86 -1.05 -2.74
N TYR A 70 -9.77 -2.00 -2.97
CA TYR A 70 -10.77 -1.98 -4.04
C TYR A 70 -12.16 -1.73 -3.44
N LEU A 71 -12.31 -0.63 -2.69
CA LEU A 71 -13.54 -0.37 -1.93
C LEU A 71 -14.71 0.09 -2.80
N HIS A 72 -14.47 0.42 -4.07
CA HIS A 72 -15.47 0.86 -5.04
C HIS A 72 -15.92 -0.24 -6.00
N ALA A 73 -15.35 -1.45 -5.90
CA ALA A 73 -15.78 -2.60 -6.67
C ALA A 73 -17.17 -3.08 -6.21
N GLU A 74 -17.89 -3.78 -7.09
CA GLU A 74 -19.19 -4.41 -6.79
C GLU A 74 -19.12 -5.30 -5.53
N ARG A 75 -17.99 -5.99 -5.36
CA ARG A 75 -17.62 -6.70 -4.14
C ARG A 75 -16.35 -6.05 -3.59
N PRO A 76 -16.42 -5.27 -2.50
CA PRO A 76 -15.25 -4.55 -2.01
C PRO A 76 -14.27 -5.51 -1.34
N PHE A 77 -12.98 -5.36 -1.66
CA PHE A 77 -11.90 -6.16 -1.07
C PHE A 77 -10.61 -5.35 -0.90
N VAL A 78 -9.68 -5.87 -0.12
CA VAL A 78 -8.31 -5.39 0.01
C VAL A 78 -7.37 -6.51 -0.38
N LEU A 79 -6.57 -6.30 -1.43
CA LEU A 79 -5.51 -7.22 -1.84
C LEU A 79 -4.20 -6.83 -1.16
N VAL A 80 -3.56 -7.76 -0.48
CA VAL A 80 -2.27 -7.56 0.18
C VAL A 80 -1.19 -8.28 -0.62
N VAL A 81 -0.36 -7.51 -1.32
CA VAL A 81 0.79 -8.07 -2.04
C VAL A 81 1.97 -8.17 -1.08
N VAL A 82 2.57 -9.34 -0.96
CA VAL A 82 3.71 -9.63 -0.09
C VAL A 82 4.98 -9.72 -0.93
N SER A 83 5.91 -8.82 -0.63
CA SER A 83 7.22 -8.77 -1.28
C SER A 83 8.37 -9.04 -0.34
N SER A 84 9.43 -9.67 -0.84
CA SER A 84 10.65 -10.00 -0.09
C SER A 84 11.73 -8.96 -0.37
N PHE A 85 12.38 -8.43 0.67
CA PHE A 85 13.42 -7.41 0.48
C PHE A 85 14.58 -7.53 1.48
N CYS A 86 15.72 -6.91 1.15
CA CYS A 86 16.97 -7.06 1.90
C CYS A 86 17.08 -6.22 3.19
N GLY A 87 16.02 -5.53 3.61
CA GLY A 87 16.03 -4.61 4.77
C GLY A 87 16.59 -3.21 4.51
N LYS A 88 17.14 -2.94 3.30
CA LYS A 88 17.63 -1.60 2.95
C LYS A 88 16.47 -0.69 2.55
N GLU A 89 16.38 0.50 3.15
CA GLU A 89 15.36 1.52 2.85
C GLU A 89 15.23 1.80 1.34
N GLY A 90 16.36 1.90 0.63
CA GLY A 90 16.32 2.11 -0.82
C GLY A 90 15.65 0.97 -1.60
N CYS A 91 15.80 -0.28 -1.15
CA CYS A 91 15.10 -1.42 -1.75
C CYS A 91 13.63 -1.46 -1.34
N GLU A 92 13.31 -1.13 -0.08
CA GLU A 92 11.93 -1.03 0.40
C GLU A 92 11.13 0.01 -0.42
N ILE A 93 11.70 1.21 -0.63
CA ILE A 93 11.08 2.28 -1.42
C ILE A 93 10.85 1.84 -2.86
N ARG A 94 11.84 1.22 -3.50
CA ARG A 94 11.70 0.73 -4.88
C ARG A 94 10.65 -0.35 -5.00
N THR A 95 10.68 -1.35 -4.11
CA THR A 95 9.68 -2.43 -4.08
C THR A 95 8.26 -1.88 -3.91
N ARG A 96 8.07 -0.90 -3.01
CA ARG A 96 6.76 -0.23 -2.85
C ARG A 96 6.33 0.54 -4.09
N GLN A 97 7.25 1.27 -4.73
CA GLN A 97 6.96 2.07 -5.92
C GLN A 97 6.61 1.17 -7.12
N GLU A 98 7.41 0.14 -7.38
CA GLU A 98 7.17 -0.85 -8.44
C GLU A 98 5.79 -1.50 -8.29
N MET A 99 5.39 -1.85 -7.07
CA MET A 99 4.05 -2.40 -6.80
C MET A 99 2.93 -1.39 -7.04
N GLN A 100 3.14 -0.11 -6.70
CA GLN A 100 2.16 0.94 -7.00
C GLN A 100 2.04 1.19 -8.50
N ASP A 101 3.15 1.18 -9.23
CA ASP A 101 3.18 1.41 -10.68
C ASP A 101 2.49 0.26 -11.43
N LYS A 102 2.82 -1.00 -11.10
CA LYS A 102 2.15 -2.19 -11.66
C LYS A 102 0.63 -2.17 -11.45
N MET A 103 0.18 -1.70 -10.29
CA MET A 103 -1.25 -1.68 -9.94
C MET A 103 -1.99 -0.49 -10.58
N ALA A 104 -1.29 0.61 -10.84
CA ALA A 104 -1.80 1.72 -11.64
C ALA A 104 -1.94 1.35 -13.14
N GLU A 105 -1.04 0.51 -13.66
CA GLU A 105 -1.12 -0.02 -15.03
C GLU A 105 -2.25 -1.05 -15.18
N ALA A 106 -2.40 -1.98 -14.22
CA ALA A 106 -3.48 -2.96 -14.23
C ALA A 106 -4.88 -2.32 -14.18
N GLY A 107 -5.02 -1.18 -13.49
CA GLY A 107 -6.27 -0.40 -13.46
C GLY A 107 -6.68 0.22 -14.80
N GLN A 108 -5.78 0.28 -15.78
CA GLN A 108 -6.03 0.89 -17.10
C GLN A 108 -6.41 -0.14 -18.18
N ALA A 109 -6.19 -1.44 -17.93
CA ALA A 109 -6.53 -2.50 -18.87
C ALA A 109 -8.04 -2.84 -18.91
N GLY A 110 -8.85 -2.23 -18.02
CA GLY A 110 -10.31 -2.37 -17.97
C GLY A 110 -11.05 -1.12 -18.47
N GLY A 111 -10.88 -0.76 -19.74
CA GLY A 111 -11.57 0.38 -20.34
C GLY A 111 -13.03 0.08 -20.67
N ASN A 112 -13.97 0.83 -20.08
CA ASN A 112 -15.27 1.09 -20.68
C ASN A 112 -15.32 2.56 -21.13
N LYS A 113 -15.45 2.76 -22.45
CA LYS A 113 -15.66 4.07 -23.07
C LYS A 113 -17.11 4.49 -22.85
N GLY A 114 -17.35 5.58 -22.12
CA GLY A 114 -18.68 6.17 -22.09
C GLY A 114 -18.86 7.36 -21.15
N ALA A 115 -18.99 8.53 -21.77
CA ALA A 115 -19.78 9.68 -21.34
C ALA A 115 -19.24 10.67 -20.28
N THR A 116 -18.79 11.81 -20.82
CA THR A 116 -19.28 13.17 -20.55
C THR A 116 -18.91 13.90 -19.24
N GLN A 117 -18.32 15.08 -19.45
CA GLN A 117 -18.06 16.18 -18.52
C GLN A 117 -19.25 16.56 -17.63
N MET A 118 -18.98 16.93 -16.37
CA MET A 118 -19.38 18.24 -15.82
C MET A 118 -18.64 18.54 -14.50
N GLN A 119 -18.37 19.83 -14.28
CA GLN A 119 -17.55 20.44 -13.23
C GLN A 119 -18.30 20.61 -11.89
N GLY A 120 -17.58 20.66 -10.76
CA GLY A 120 -18.00 21.43 -9.59
C GLY A 120 -17.75 20.83 -8.19
N GLN A 121 -16.66 21.28 -7.56
CA GLN A 121 -16.50 21.61 -6.13
C GLN A 121 -16.33 20.50 -5.05
N ASP A 122 -15.10 20.50 -4.51
CA ASP A 122 -14.73 20.44 -3.09
C ASP A 122 -15.26 19.30 -2.21
N ALA A 123 -14.60 18.15 -2.33
CA ALA A 123 -14.23 17.34 -1.17
C ALA A 123 -12.92 16.62 -1.49
N GLN A 124 -11.84 17.08 -0.85
CA GLN A 124 -10.48 16.58 -0.96
C GLN A 124 -10.43 15.04 -0.95
N SER A 125 -10.14 14.47 -2.12
CA SER A 125 -9.87 13.05 -2.33
C SER A 125 -8.73 12.59 -1.42
N THR A 126 -9.08 11.87 -0.36
CA THR A 126 -8.15 11.11 0.47
C THR A 126 -7.75 9.83 -0.26
N GLU A 127 -7.13 9.97 -1.43
CA GLU A 127 -6.46 8.87 -2.10
C GLU A 127 -5.31 8.38 -1.20
N GLY A 128 -5.52 7.24 -0.52
CA GLY A 128 -4.53 6.18 -0.32
C GLY A 128 -3.15 6.55 0.23
N LYS A 129 -3.01 7.62 1.02
CA LYS A 129 -1.72 8.03 1.60
C LYS A 129 -1.63 7.48 3.01
N VAL A 130 -0.59 6.68 3.29
CA VAL A 130 -0.35 6.09 4.62
C VAL A 130 0.81 6.84 5.28
N CYS A 131 0.64 7.29 6.52
CA CYS A 131 1.72 7.93 7.26
C CYS A 131 2.88 6.94 7.46
N ARG A 132 4.12 7.31 7.10
CA ARG A 132 5.27 6.39 7.27
C ARG A 132 5.58 6.06 8.73
N VAL A 133 5.31 6.98 9.66
CA VAL A 133 5.62 6.80 11.09
C VAL A 133 4.52 6.03 11.81
N CYS A 134 3.30 6.55 11.79
CA CYS A 134 2.20 5.96 12.56
C CYS A 134 1.23 5.13 11.71
N GLY A 135 1.42 5.04 10.39
CA GLY A 135 0.57 4.29 9.46
C GLY A 135 -0.83 4.88 9.19
N GLU A 136 -1.18 6.02 9.78
CA GLU A 136 -2.54 6.58 9.67
C GLU A 136 -2.80 7.12 8.26
N MET A 137 -4.01 6.91 7.74
CA MET A 137 -4.40 7.38 6.41
C MET A 137 -5.13 8.73 6.48
N ALA A 138 -5.82 8.98 7.58
CA ALA A 138 -6.48 10.25 7.82
C ALA A 138 -5.47 11.41 7.80
N GLY A 139 -5.70 12.37 6.90
CA GLY A 139 -4.90 13.59 6.81
C GLY A 139 -3.45 13.41 6.35
N ALA A 140 -3.07 12.21 5.88
CA ALA A 140 -1.70 11.96 5.42
C ALA A 140 -1.39 12.73 4.13
N ARG A 141 -0.40 13.63 4.21
CA ARG A 141 0.09 14.42 3.08
C ARG A 141 1.44 13.91 2.61
N ARG A 142 1.59 13.77 1.30
CA ARG A 142 2.88 13.39 0.69
C ARG A 142 3.93 14.45 0.99
N CYS A 143 5.18 14.02 1.15
CA CYS A 143 6.33 14.89 1.24
C CYS A 143 6.36 15.81 0.02
N SER A 144 6.35 17.12 0.22
CA SER A 144 6.27 18.11 -0.87
C SER A 144 7.44 18.07 -1.85
N ARG A 145 8.56 17.46 -1.45
CA ARG A 145 9.77 17.35 -2.28
C ARG A 145 9.75 16.12 -3.17
N CYS A 146 9.61 14.93 -2.58
CA CYS A 146 9.75 13.67 -3.31
C CYS A 146 8.42 13.02 -3.70
N LEU A 147 7.32 13.42 -3.06
CA LEU A 147 5.98 12.85 -3.20
C LEU A 147 5.85 11.33 -2.94
N THR A 148 6.92 10.64 -2.53
CA THR A 148 6.96 9.17 -2.35
C THR A 148 6.51 8.68 -0.97
N VAL A 149 6.69 9.47 0.09
CA VAL A 149 6.25 9.13 1.45
C VAL A 149 5.21 10.12 1.92
N ALA A 150 4.30 9.72 2.81
CA ALA A 150 3.29 10.60 3.38
C ALA A 150 3.37 10.65 4.92
N TYR A 151 2.90 11.75 5.49
CA TYR A 151 2.85 11.97 6.94
C TYR A 151 1.52 12.60 7.31
N CYS A 152 0.87 12.12 8.37
CA CYS A 152 -0.35 12.74 8.90
C CYS A 152 -0.07 14.05 9.66
N SER A 153 1.19 14.32 10.02
CA SER A 153 1.59 15.55 10.71
C SER A 153 3.03 15.95 10.39
N ARG A 154 3.34 17.24 10.61
CA ARG A 154 4.73 17.76 10.52
C ARG A 154 5.65 17.12 11.57
N GLN A 155 5.09 16.66 12.69
CA GLN A 155 5.86 15.98 13.74
C GLN A 155 6.40 14.64 13.23
N HIS A 156 5.55 13.80 12.64
CA HIS A 156 5.98 12.54 12.04
C HIS A 156 6.95 12.75 10.87
N GLN A 157 6.77 13.81 10.09
CA GLN A 157 7.77 14.16 9.08
C GLN A 157 9.15 14.48 9.69
N LYS A 158 9.20 15.26 10.79
CA LYS A 158 10.46 15.60 11.48
C LYS A 158 11.12 14.40 12.14
N GLU A 159 10.32 13.50 12.71
CA GLU A 159 10.78 12.26 13.31
C GLU A 159 11.47 11.37 12.28
N ASP A 160 10.81 11.13 11.14
CA ASP A 160 11.35 10.35 10.03
C ASP A 160 12.47 11.09 9.28
N TRP A 161 12.55 12.43 9.37
CA TRP A 161 13.51 13.24 8.60
C TRP A 161 14.96 12.83 8.78
N LYS A 162 15.34 12.34 9.97
CA LYS A 162 16.71 11.86 10.25
C LYS A 162 17.13 10.73 9.30
N VAL A 163 16.16 9.91 8.88
CA VAL A 163 16.33 8.77 7.97
C VAL A 163 15.95 9.18 6.55
N HIS A 164 14.72 9.68 6.35
CA HIS A 164 14.15 10.04 5.06
C HIS A 164 15.00 11.02 4.24
N LYS A 165 15.68 11.98 4.89
CA LYS A 165 16.50 13.00 4.19
C LYS A 165 17.58 12.39 3.29
N LYS A 166 18.06 11.17 3.60
CA LYS A 166 19.09 10.47 2.82
C LYS A 166 18.57 10.01 1.46
N GLY A 167 17.28 9.66 1.38
CA GLY A 167 16.61 9.18 0.17
C GLY A 167 15.69 10.21 -0.50
N CYS A 168 15.44 11.36 0.13
CA CYS A 168 14.51 12.38 -0.37
C CYS A 168 15.08 13.13 -1.59
N LYS A 169 14.66 12.72 -2.81
CA LYS A 169 14.99 13.39 -4.07
C LYS A 169 13.73 13.97 -4.70
N ALA A 170 13.85 15.14 -5.34
CA ALA A 170 12.73 15.75 -6.05
C ALA A 170 12.24 14.81 -7.16
N LYS A 171 10.92 14.64 -7.29
CA LYS A 171 10.37 13.99 -8.50
C LYS A 171 10.71 14.91 -9.67
N ALA A 172 11.38 14.39 -10.69
CA ALA A 172 11.53 15.12 -11.95
C ALA A 172 10.12 15.33 -12.53
N SER A 173 9.81 16.58 -12.88
CA SER A 173 8.59 16.96 -13.59
C SER A 173 8.65 16.53 -15.05
#